data_AF-A0A1M3LFK7-F1
#
_entry.id   AF-A0A1M3LFK7-F1
#
_cell.length_a   1.000
_cell.length_b   1.000
_cell.length_c   1.000
_cell.angle_alpha   90.00
_cell.angle_beta   90.00
_cell.angle_gamma   90.00
#
_symmetry.space_group_name_H-M   'P 1'
#
loop_
_entity.id
_entity.type
_entity.pdbx_description
1 polymer ?
#
loop_
_entity_poly.entity_id
_entity_poly.type
_entity_poly.pdbx_seq_one_letter_code
_entity_poly.pdbx_strand_id
1 'polypeptide(L)'
;MTTITFPSPVASTTGRTLSSTITAQELGDGTRIELQVDTSHSKGSGYRSHLVRQHADGPIRSMAFTFGADSDSRPLPVAEDAPAPGARFSRGVLARLHDEAVATVAARLDEWLVWAADCTAARR
;
A
#
# COMPACT_ATOMS: atom_id res chain seq x y z
N MET A 1 -8.30 -3.93 19.54
CA MET A 1 -8.31 -3.81 18.08
C MET A 1 -7.97 -2.37 17.75
N THR A 2 -6.79 -2.10 17.17
CA THR A 2 -6.34 -0.74 16.87
C THR A 2 -7.02 -0.27 15.60
N THR A 3 -7.92 0.70 15.69
CA THR A 3 -8.53 1.31 14.51
C THR A 3 -7.54 2.30 13.90
N ILE A 4 -6.95 1.92 12.78
CA ILE A 4 -6.11 2.79 11.94
C ILE A 4 -6.98 3.47 10.88
N THR A 5 -6.69 4.73 10.61
CA THR A 5 -7.32 5.49 9.53
C THR A 5 -6.24 5.91 8.55
N PHE A 6 -6.41 5.53 7.29
CA PHE A 6 -5.54 6.02 6.22
C PHE A 6 -5.86 7.49 5.93
N PRO A 7 -4.84 8.33 5.67
CA PRO A 7 -5.07 9.68 5.19
C PRO A 7 -5.73 9.66 3.81
N SER A 8 -6.24 10.82 3.36
CA SER A 8 -6.77 10.93 2.01
C SER A 8 -5.71 10.54 0.96
N PRO A 9 -6.10 9.80 -0.09
CA PRO A 9 -5.15 9.30 -1.08
C PRO A 9 -4.51 10.43 -1.88
N VAL A 10 -3.23 10.25 -2.19
CA VAL A 10 -2.48 11.11 -3.09
C VAL A 10 -2.51 10.50 -4.48
N ALA A 11 -2.90 11.30 -5.48
CA ALA A 11 -2.88 10.88 -6.87
C ALA A 11 -1.50 11.09 -7.51
N SER A 12 -1.05 10.13 -8.33
CA SER A 12 0.13 10.31 -9.17
C SER A 12 -0.08 11.41 -10.22
N THR A 13 1.00 11.89 -10.84
CA THR A 13 0.95 12.94 -11.88
C THR A 13 0.02 12.59 -13.05
N THR A 14 -0.10 11.30 -13.38
CA THR A 14 -1.00 10.83 -14.44
C THR A 14 -2.45 10.66 -13.98
N GLY A 15 -2.70 10.73 -12.67
CA GLY A 15 -3.98 10.46 -12.02
C GLY A 15 -4.42 9.00 -12.09
N ARG A 16 -3.53 8.09 -12.50
CA ARG A 16 -3.83 6.66 -12.68
C ARG A 16 -3.41 5.77 -11.52
N THR A 17 -2.80 6.36 -10.51
CA THR A 17 -2.44 5.70 -9.27
C THR A 17 -2.94 6.55 -8.11
N LEU A 18 -3.56 5.91 -7.13
CA LEU A 18 -3.85 6.47 -5.82
C LEU A 18 -3.02 5.74 -4.78
N SER A 19 -2.41 6.51 -3.88
CA SER A 19 -1.52 6.01 -2.84
C SER A 19 -1.95 6.56 -1.49
N SER A 20 -2.08 5.68 -0.49
CA SER A 20 -2.34 6.05 0.90
C SER A 20 -1.35 5.36 1.80
N THR A 21 -0.68 6.12 2.68
CA THR A 21 0.37 5.59 3.55
C THR A 21 0.04 5.82 5.01
N ILE A 22 0.32 4.84 5.85
CA ILE A 22 0.26 4.93 7.30
C ILE A 22 1.57 4.46 7.93
N THR A 23 1.88 5.00 9.12
CA THR A 23 2.83 4.37 10.03
C THR A 23 2.09 3.29 10.80
N ALA A 24 2.39 2.02 10.51
CA ALA A 24 1.70 0.88 11.09
C ALA A 24 2.31 0.44 12.43
N GLN A 25 3.63 0.60 12.59
CA GLN A 25 4.33 0.31 13.84
C GLN A 25 5.59 1.18 13.99
N GLU A 26 5.86 1.63 15.22
CA GLU A 26 7.16 2.17 15.61
C GLU A 26 7.83 1.22 16.62
N LEU A 27 9.09 0.89 16.40
CA LEU A 27 9.89 0.03 17.27
C LEU A 27 10.72 0.89 18.25
N GLY A 28 11.12 0.29 19.38
CA GLY A 28 11.83 1.00 20.45
C GLY A 28 13.23 1.52 20.08
N ASP A 29 13.79 1.08 18.96
CA ASP A 29 15.06 1.55 18.40
C ASP A 29 14.89 2.75 17.43
N GLY A 30 13.66 3.25 17.26
CA GLY A 30 13.35 4.37 16.36
C GLY A 30 13.01 3.94 14.93
N THR A 31 13.03 2.65 14.64
CA THR A 31 12.61 2.08 13.36
C THR A 31 11.10 2.19 13.18
N ARG A 32 10.64 2.45 11.95
CA ARG A 32 9.22 2.50 11.61
C ARG A 32 8.87 1.58 10.47
N ILE A 33 7.75 0.88 10.61
CA ILE A 33 7.11 0.12 9.55
C ILE A 33 5.97 0.96 8.99
N GLU A 34 6.13 1.36 7.73
CA GLU A 34 5.10 2.07 6.99
C GLU A 34 4.41 1.12 6.01
N LEU A 35 3.09 1.22 5.94
CA LEU A 35 2.26 0.49 5.01
C LEU A 35 1.64 1.48 4.03
N GLN A 36 1.92 1.29 2.75
CA GLN A 36 1.38 2.06 1.65
C GLN A 36 0.46 1.17 0.82
N VAL A 37 -0.78 1.59 0.65
CA VAL A 37 -1.72 0.98 -0.29
C VAL A 37 -1.63 1.75 -1.59
N ASP A 38 -1.35 1.05 -2.68
CA ASP A 38 -1.35 1.62 -4.03
C ASP A 38 -2.45 0.96 -4.86
N THR A 39 -3.29 1.75 -5.48
CA THR A 39 -4.26 1.27 -6.48
C THR A 39 -3.97 1.96 -7.80
N SER A 40 -3.73 1.19 -8.86
CA SER A 40 -3.32 1.72 -10.16
C SER A 40 -4.12 1.14 -11.31
N HIS A 41 -4.17 1.88 -12.43
CA HIS A 41 -4.69 1.39 -13.70
C HIS A 41 -3.64 1.44 -14.80
N SER A 42 -3.47 0.33 -15.51
CA SER A 42 -2.58 0.23 -16.67
C SER A 42 -3.30 -0.37 -17.87
N LYS A 43 -2.97 0.13 -19.08
CA LYS A 43 -3.56 -0.36 -20.33
C LYS A 43 -3.23 -1.84 -20.53
N GLY A 44 -4.23 -2.65 -20.88
CA GLY A 44 -4.11 -4.11 -21.06
C GLY A 44 -4.04 -4.92 -19.77
N SER A 45 -3.68 -4.28 -18.66
CA SER A 45 -3.45 -4.92 -17.37
C SER A 45 -4.54 -4.64 -16.34
N GLY A 46 -5.39 -3.64 -16.58
CA GLY A 46 -6.57 -3.32 -15.76
C GLY A 46 -6.22 -2.58 -14.48
N TYR A 47 -7.11 -2.70 -13.49
CA TYR A 47 -6.93 -2.14 -12.15
C TYR A 47 -6.20 -3.15 -11.26
N ARG A 48 -5.27 -2.67 -10.43
CA ARG A 48 -4.50 -3.49 -9.50
C ARG A 48 -4.30 -2.74 -8.20
N SER A 49 -4.33 -3.47 -7.10
CA SER A 49 -3.99 -2.93 -5.78
C SER A 49 -2.82 -3.71 -5.18
N HIS A 50 -1.90 -2.99 -4.56
CA HIS A 50 -0.74 -3.54 -3.88
C HIS A 50 -0.64 -2.94 -2.50
N LEU A 51 -0.17 -3.74 -1.55
CA LEU A 51 0.33 -3.29 -0.27
C LEU A 51 1.85 -3.26 -0.35
N VAL A 52 2.43 -2.12 -0.06
CA VAL A 52 3.87 -1.90 -0.01
C VAL A 52 4.24 -1.67 1.45
N ARG A 53 5.20 -2.45 1.93
CA ARG A 53 5.88 -2.21 3.20
C ARG A 53 7.11 -1.37 2.91
N GLN A 54 7.31 -0.31 3.67
CA GLN A 54 8.54 0.46 3.69
C GLN A 54 9.15 0.40 5.10
N HIS A 55 10.46 0.15 5.15
CA HIS A 55 11.24 0.29 6.37
C HIS A 55 11.80 1.71 6.39
N ALA A 56 11.49 2.48 7.43
CA ALA A 56 12.03 3.81 7.61
C ALA A 56 12.95 3.81 8.85
N ASP A 57 14.25 3.87 8.59
CA ASP A 57 15.29 3.97 9.62
C ASP A 57 15.65 5.45 9.88
N GLY A 58 15.22 5.99 11.03
CA GLY A 58 15.72 7.25 11.57
C GLY A 58 15.66 8.49 10.63
N PRO A 59 16.55 9.50 10.79
CA PRO A 59 16.46 10.82 10.13
C PRO A 59 16.63 10.80 8.59
N ILE A 60 16.77 9.64 7.96
CA ILE A 60 16.97 9.49 6.51
C ILE A 60 15.60 9.47 5.82
N ARG A 61 14.86 10.59 5.91
CA ARG A 61 13.62 10.83 5.14
C ARG A 61 13.88 11.33 3.72
N SER A 62 15.09 11.76 3.42
CA SER A 62 15.45 12.33 2.13
C SER A 62 15.89 11.22 1.18
N MET A 63 15.05 10.88 0.20
CA MET A 63 15.34 10.02 -0.99
C MET A 63 14.80 8.58 -1.02
N ALA A 64 13.69 8.24 -0.36
CA ALA A 64 12.98 6.99 -0.72
C ALA A 64 11.90 7.22 -1.78
N PHE A 65 12.30 7.73 -2.96
CA PHE A 65 11.46 7.70 -4.19
C PHE A 65 11.62 6.41 -4.99
N THR A 66 12.43 5.49 -4.47
CA THR A 66 12.78 4.24 -5.12
C THR A 66 12.32 3.10 -4.22
N PHE A 67 11.67 2.11 -4.84
CA PHE A 67 11.58 0.74 -4.36
C PHE A 67 13.00 0.27 -3.99
N GLY A 68 13.45 0.57 -2.77
CA GLY A 68 14.77 0.21 -2.29
C GLY A 68 14.81 -1.28 -1.99
N ALA A 69 16.02 -1.79 -1.71
CA ALA A 69 16.21 -3.13 -1.16
C ALA A 69 15.41 -3.37 0.14
N ASP A 70 14.91 -2.29 0.75
CA ASP A 70 14.16 -2.30 1.99
C ASP A 70 12.64 -2.29 1.85
N SER A 71 12.11 -2.18 0.63
CA SER A 71 10.67 -2.22 0.38
C SER A 71 10.23 -3.59 -0.14
N ASP A 72 9.17 -4.14 0.46
CA ASP A 72 8.52 -5.36 0.01
C ASP A 72 7.12 -5.02 -0.49
N SER A 73 6.64 -5.69 -1.54
CA SER A 73 5.30 -5.47 -2.06
C SER A 73 4.54 -6.78 -2.22
N ARG A 74 3.24 -6.73 -1.93
CA ARG A 74 2.34 -7.88 -2.08
C ARG A 74 1.05 -7.44 -2.78
N PRO A 75 0.55 -8.19 -3.77
CA PRO A 75 -0.75 -7.91 -4.35
C PRO A 75 -1.84 -8.04 -3.28
N LEU A 76 -2.77 -7.08 -3.28
CA LEU A 76 -4.00 -7.20 -2.52
C LEU A 76 -5.01 -8.05 -3.31
N PRO A 77 -5.89 -8.79 -2.63
CA PRO A 77 -6.95 -9.52 -3.30
C PRO A 77 -7.77 -8.58 -4.18
N VAL A 78 -8.08 -9.04 -5.38
CA VAL A 78 -8.91 -8.30 -6.33
C VAL A 78 -10.32 -8.25 -5.75
N ALA A 79 -10.92 -7.05 -5.69
CA ALA A 79 -12.32 -6.89 -5.29
C ALA A 79 -13.22 -7.76 -6.19
N GLU A 80 -14.24 -8.41 -5.62
CA GLU A 80 -15.13 -9.31 -6.38
C GLU A 80 -15.75 -8.60 -7.61
N ASP A 81 -16.07 -7.32 -7.48
CA ASP A 81 -16.62 -6.47 -8.55
C ASP A 81 -15.56 -5.64 -9.28
N ALA A 82 -14.31 -6.10 -9.32
CA ALA A 82 -13.27 -5.43 -10.08
C ALA A 82 -13.53 -5.57 -11.59
N PRO A 83 -13.36 -4.49 -12.37
CA PRO A 83 -13.53 -4.57 -13.81
C PRO A 83 -12.56 -5.56 -14.46
N ALA A 84 -13.02 -6.20 -15.54
CA ALA A 84 -12.20 -7.15 -16.31
C ALA A 84 -10.87 -6.55 -16.80
N PRO A 85 -9.82 -7.37 -16.98
CA PRO A 85 -8.58 -6.95 -17.61
C PRO A 85 -8.86 -6.29 -18.97
N GLY A 86 -8.38 -5.05 -19.16
CA GLY A 86 -8.63 -4.26 -20.37
C GLY A 86 -9.75 -3.20 -20.27
N ALA A 87 -10.48 -3.16 -19.15
CA ALA A 87 -11.43 -2.07 -18.89
C ALA A 87 -10.78 -0.69 -19.03
N ARG A 88 -11.54 0.28 -19.56
CA ARG A 88 -11.07 1.66 -19.70
C ARG A 88 -10.83 2.29 -18.34
N PHE A 89 -9.91 3.24 -18.32
CA PHE A 89 -9.61 4.03 -17.13
C PHE A 89 -10.82 4.89 -16.72
N SER A 90 -11.16 4.86 -15.43
CA SER A 90 -12.16 5.68 -14.78
C SER A 90 -11.66 6.09 -13.40
N ARG A 91 -11.68 7.40 -13.13
CA ARG A 91 -11.25 7.94 -11.83
C ARG A 91 -12.16 7.48 -10.69
N GLY A 92 -13.47 7.43 -10.91
CA GLY A 92 -14.42 6.98 -9.90
C GLY A 92 -14.23 5.50 -9.53
N VAL A 93 -13.93 4.66 -10.52
CA VAL A 93 -13.60 3.24 -10.27
C VAL A 93 -12.27 3.10 -9.54
N LEU A 94 -11.26 3.89 -9.93
CA LEU A 94 -9.96 3.89 -9.25
C LEU A 94 -10.11 4.26 -7.75
N ALA A 95 -10.87 5.31 -7.45
CA ALA A 95 -11.14 5.74 -6.08
C ALA A 95 -11.88 4.68 -5.27
N ARG A 96 -12.98 4.13 -5.81
CA ARG A 96 -13.74 3.05 -5.14
C ARG A 96 -12.85 1.84 -4.82
N LEU A 97 -12.08 1.35 -5.79
CA LEU A 97 -11.19 0.21 -5.58
C LEU A 97 -10.07 0.50 -4.58
N HIS A 98 -9.65 1.76 -4.49
CA HIS A 98 -8.68 2.19 -3.49
C HIS A 98 -9.27 2.18 -2.09
N ASP A 99 -10.49 2.72 -1.92
CA ASP A 99 -11.19 2.72 -0.64
C ASP A 99 -11.46 1.28 -0.14
N GLU A 100 -11.84 0.37 -1.04
CA GLU A 100 -12.00 -1.06 -0.74
C GLU A 100 -10.68 -1.73 -0.35
N ALA A 101 -9.58 -1.39 -1.02
CA ALA A 101 -8.25 -1.90 -0.69
C ALA A 101 -7.80 -1.40 0.69
N VAL A 102 -8.00 -0.12 0.99
CA VAL A 102 -7.76 0.47 2.32
C VAL A 102 -8.60 -0.21 3.39
N ALA A 103 -9.89 -0.42 3.15
CA ALA A 103 -10.78 -1.12 4.08
C ALA A 103 -10.32 -2.57 4.33
N THR A 104 -9.86 -3.27 3.29
CA THR A 104 -9.31 -4.63 3.39
C THR A 104 -8.06 -4.67 4.27
N VAL A 105 -7.16 -3.70 4.08
CA VAL A 105 -5.94 -3.61 4.88
C VAL A 105 -6.25 -3.26 6.33
N ALA A 106 -7.15 -2.30 6.57
CA ALA A 106 -7.57 -1.93 7.92
C ALA A 106 -8.27 -3.08 8.66
N ALA A 107 -9.14 -3.84 7.99
CA ALA A 107 -9.86 -4.96 8.59
C ALA A 107 -8.95 -6.15 8.97
N ARG A 108 -7.79 -6.28 8.31
CA ARG A 108 -6.83 -7.37 8.51
C ARG A 108 -5.44 -6.86 8.90
N LEU A 109 -5.38 -5.74 9.62
CA LEU A 109 -4.10 -5.09 9.93
C LEU A 109 -3.09 -6.05 10.58
N ASP A 110 -3.54 -6.88 11.52
CA ASP A 110 -2.67 -7.81 12.23
C ASP A 110 -2.00 -8.82 11.28
N GLU A 111 -2.69 -9.29 10.24
CA GLU A 111 -2.12 -10.16 9.20
C GLU A 111 -1.01 -9.44 8.43
N TRP A 112 -1.23 -8.18 8.08
CA TRP A 112 -0.27 -7.37 7.33
C TRP A 112 0.94 -6.98 8.18
N LEU A 113 0.75 -6.76 9.49
CA LEU A 113 1.83 -6.53 10.44
C LEU A 113 2.70 -7.77 10.63
N VAL A 114 2.08 -8.96 10.71
CA VAL A 114 2.83 -10.24 10.76
C VAL A 114 3.68 -10.39 9.51
N TRP A 115 3.09 -10.21 8.32
CA TRP A 115 3.82 -10.23 7.06
C TRP A 115 4.99 -9.23 7.05
N ALA A 116 4.76 -8.00 7.52
CA ALA A 116 5.78 -6.98 7.56
C ALA A 116 6.92 -7.31 8.55
N ALA A 117 6.60 -7.93 9.68
CA ALA A 117 7.56 -8.42 10.65
C ALA A 117 8.41 -9.57 10.07
N ASP A 118 7.80 -10.52 9.36
CA ASP A 118 8.49 -11.64 8.71
C ASP A 118 9.52 -11.14 7.68
N CYS A 119 9.15 -10.15 6.88
CA CYS A 119 10.08 -9.49 5.95
C CYS A 119 11.26 -8.80 6.67
N THR A 120 11.08 -8.37 7.92
CA THR A 120 12.15 -7.78 8.75
C THR A 120 13.06 -8.87 9.31
N ALA A 121 12.48 -9.96 9.81
CA ALA A 121 13.21 -11.08 10.39
C ALA A 121 14.10 -11.80 9.37
N ALA A 122 13.63 -11.96 8.13
CA ALA A 122 14.39 -12.58 7.05
C ALA A 122 15.68 -11.84 6.65
N ARG A 123 15.88 -10.60 7.14
CA ARG A 123 17.08 -9.80 6.90
C ARG A 123 18.16 -9.93 7.99
N ARG A 124 17.84 -10.52 9.15
CA ARG A 124 18.75 -10.72 10.27
C ARG A 124 19.43 -12.09 10.17
#